data_AF-A0A011V5F1-F1
#
_entry.id   AF-A0A011V5F1-F1
#
_cell.length_a   1.000
_cell.length_b   1.000
_cell.length_c   1.000
_cell.angle_alpha   90.00
_cell.angle_beta   90.00
_cell.angle_gamma   90.00
#
_symmetry.space_group_name_H-M   'P 1'
#
loop_
_entity.id
_entity.type
_entity.pdbx_description
1 polymer ?
#
loop_
_entity_poly.entity_id
_entity_poly.type
_entity_poly.pdbx_seq_one_letter_code
_entity_poly.pdbx_strand_id
1 'polypeptide(L)'
;MKNNKKGFTLVELVIVMCIIGILASLIVPNVISYIRKARVAAAVADTRTIKASIESSLTDELLLSGDDQRAAFNKVLYLEQGNAKDRKYERVGCFTSYSWNVYKSNAGKSSGSQAIDRVIAGQLDATFSESWKTGKRVNPLSYNTDAKNCAKYLKDNDTNFGLVVVYNTTGEVRMIQLYRANILVTYINGEYIVNLDKKAHFIGTGTWDKIYTDSDKQSPEKFYNINLSNKQFGNDGKMGGWY
;
A
#
# COMPACT_ATOMS: atom_id res chain seq x y z
N MET A 1 -56.02 -20.48 -41.30
CA MET A 1 -54.55 -20.58 -41.08
C MET A 1 -54.31 -21.30 -39.77
N LYS A 2 -53.83 -22.56 -39.80
CA LYS A 2 -53.62 -23.36 -38.58
C LYS A 2 -52.21 -23.06 -38.06
N ASN A 3 -52.11 -22.28 -36.99
CA ASN A 3 -50.85 -21.90 -36.37
C ASN A 3 -50.24 -23.12 -35.66
N ASN A 4 -49.29 -23.79 -36.32
CA ASN A 4 -48.55 -24.93 -35.82
C ASN A 4 -47.47 -24.46 -34.82
N LYS A 5 -47.88 -24.00 -33.63
CA LYS A 5 -46.94 -23.70 -32.55
C LYS A 5 -46.47 -25.00 -31.92
N LYS A 6 -45.36 -25.55 -32.42
CA LYS A 6 -44.60 -26.60 -31.71
C LYS A 6 -44.05 -25.97 -30.42
N GLY A 7 -44.64 -26.33 -29.28
CA GLY A 7 -44.14 -25.94 -27.97
C GLY A 7 -42.83 -26.68 -27.65
N PHE A 8 -41.93 -26.00 -26.94
CA PHE A 8 -40.69 -26.57 -26.43
C PHE A 8 -41.02 -27.70 -25.44
N THR A 9 -40.34 -28.83 -25.53
CA THR A 9 -40.56 -29.94 -24.59
C THR A 9 -39.76 -29.74 -23.30
N LEU A 10 -40.29 -30.22 -22.18
CA LEU A 10 -39.56 -30.23 -20.90
C LEU A 10 -38.23 -31.01 -21.03
N VAL A 11 -38.22 -32.06 -21.85
CA VAL A 11 -37.04 -32.88 -22.08
C VAL A 11 -35.94 -32.09 -22.79
N GLU A 12 -36.27 -31.31 -23.81
CA GLU A 12 -35.32 -30.43 -24.49
C GLU A 12 -34.72 -29.42 -23.51
N LEU A 13 -35.52 -28.84 -22.61
CA LEU A 13 -35.04 -27.90 -21.60
C LEU A 13 -34.07 -28.55 -20.60
N VAL A 14 -34.38 -29.76 -20.13
CA VAL A 14 -33.55 -30.49 -19.16
C VAL A 14 -32.20 -30.85 -19.78
N ILE A 15 -32.17 -31.33 -21.03
CA ILE A 15 -30.92 -31.65 -21.73
C ILE A 15 -30.05 -30.40 -21.89
N VAL A 16 -30.65 -29.25 -22.26
CA VAL A 16 -29.92 -27.98 -22.39
C VAL A 16 -29.31 -27.56 -21.05
N MET A 17 -30.07 -27.64 -19.95
CA MET A 17 -29.53 -27.35 -18.61
C MET A 17 -28.41 -28.32 -18.20
N CYS A 18 -28.51 -29.60 -18.56
CA CYS A 18 -27.43 -30.57 -18.32
C CYS A 18 -26.15 -30.20 -19.07
N ILE A 19 -26.24 -29.83 -20.35
CA ILE A 19 -25.07 -29.42 -21.15
C ILE A 19 -24.46 -28.13 -20.59
N ILE A 20 -25.29 -27.12 -20.29
CA ILE A 20 -24.82 -25.85 -19.69
C ILE A 20 -24.17 -26.13 -18.32
N GLY A 21 -24.73 -27.03 -17.51
CA GLY A 21 -24.16 -27.41 -16.22
C GLY A 21 -22.77 -28.04 -16.33
N ILE A 22 -22.57 -28.96 -17.28
CA ILE A 22 -21.26 -29.58 -17.53
C ILE A 22 -20.25 -28.52 -17.98
N LEU A 23 -20.61 -27.67 -18.96
CA LEU A 23 -19.73 -26.61 -19.46
C LEU A 23 -19.38 -25.58 -18.38
N ALA A 24 -20.37 -25.15 -17.58
CA ALA A 24 -20.15 -24.21 -16.48
C ALA A 24 -19.19 -24.80 -15.43
N SER A 25 -19.31 -26.09 -15.11
CA SER A 25 -18.46 -26.76 -14.12
C SER A 25 -16.96 -26.71 -14.48
N LEU A 26 -16.63 -26.80 -15.77
CA LEU A 26 -15.25 -26.75 -16.27
C LEU A 26 -14.71 -25.30 -16.32
N ILE A 27 -15.56 -24.33 -16.59
CA ILE A 27 -15.17 -22.93 -16.83
C ILE A 27 -15.00 -22.15 -15.52
N VAL A 28 -15.89 -22.34 -14.54
CA VAL A 28 -15.94 -21.58 -13.28
C VAL A 28 -14.58 -21.52 -12.55
N PRO A 29 -13.85 -22.62 -12.27
CA PRO A 29 -12.59 -22.54 -11.53
C PRO A 29 -11.52 -21.74 -12.28
N ASN A 30 -11.47 -21.86 -13.60
CA ASN A 30 -10.52 -21.12 -14.44
C ASN A 30 -10.82 -19.62 -14.39
N VAL A 31 -12.09 -19.23 -14.57
CA VAL A 31 -12.51 -17.82 -14.54
C VAL A 31 -12.18 -17.17 -13.19
N ILE A 32 -12.43 -17.86 -12.07
CA ILE A 32 -12.10 -17.33 -10.73
C ILE A 32 -10.58 -17.10 -10.59
N SER A 33 -9.75 -18.02 -11.08
CA SER A 33 -8.29 -17.88 -11.07
C SER A 33 -7.81 -16.71 -11.92
N TYR A 34 -8.37 -16.53 -13.13
CA TYR A 34 -8.07 -15.39 -13.99
C TYR A 34 -8.45 -14.06 -13.36
N ILE A 35 -9.64 -13.96 -12.76
CA ILE A 35 -10.07 -12.76 -12.03
C ILE A 35 -9.11 -12.45 -10.88
N ARG A 36 -8.67 -13.46 -10.13
CA ARG A 36 -7.70 -13.27 -9.04
C ARG A 36 -6.37 -12.73 -9.56
N LYS A 37 -5.83 -13.31 -10.64
CA LYS A 37 -4.59 -12.84 -11.28
C LYS A 37 -4.74 -11.41 -11.81
N ALA A 38 -5.86 -11.08 -12.43
CA ALA A 38 -6.15 -9.74 -12.92
C ALA A 38 -6.19 -8.72 -11.78
N ARG A 39 -6.80 -9.06 -10.64
CA ARG A 39 -6.82 -8.19 -9.44
C ARG A 39 -5.43 -7.98 -8.85
N VAL A 40 -4.59 -9.02 -8.82
CA VAL A 40 -3.19 -8.91 -8.39
C VAL A 40 -2.41 -8.00 -9.33
N ALA A 41 -2.54 -8.20 -10.65
CA ALA A 41 -1.89 -7.37 -11.65
C ALA A 41 -2.31 -5.90 -11.53
N ALA A 42 -3.60 -5.64 -11.31
CA ALA A 42 -4.12 -4.30 -11.07
C ALA A 42 -3.51 -3.67 -9.80
N ALA A 43 -3.48 -4.38 -8.67
CA ALA A 43 -2.90 -3.85 -7.43
C ALA A 43 -1.40 -3.54 -7.56
N VAL A 44 -0.65 -4.36 -8.31
CA VAL A 44 0.76 -4.10 -8.62
C VAL A 44 0.91 -2.89 -9.56
N ALA A 45 0.04 -2.77 -10.56
CA ALA A 45 0.02 -1.62 -11.46
C ALA A 45 -0.28 -0.32 -10.70
N ASP A 46 -1.27 -0.32 -9.81
CA ASP A 46 -1.57 0.82 -8.93
C ASP A 46 -0.35 1.20 -8.10
N THR A 47 0.34 0.23 -7.51
CA THR A 47 1.55 0.48 -6.71
C THR A 47 2.66 1.10 -7.54
N ARG A 48 2.82 0.70 -8.82
CA ARG A 48 3.76 1.33 -9.77
C ARG A 48 3.36 2.77 -10.08
N THR A 49 2.08 3.02 -10.32
CA THR A 49 1.57 4.37 -10.58
C THR A 49 1.77 5.27 -9.36
N ILE A 50 1.46 4.80 -8.14
CA ILE A 50 1.75 5.52 -6.89
C ILE A 50 3.23 5.88 -6.83
N LYS A 51 4.12 4.90 -7.06
CA LYS A 51 5.56 5.12 -7.03
C LYS A 51 5.97 6.25 -7.98
N ALA A 52 5.61 6.13 -9.26
CA ALA A 52 5.97 7.10 -10.29
C ALA A 52 5.42 8.50 -9.98
N SER A 53 4.16 8.58 -9.55
CA SER A 53 3.53 9.85 -9.17
C SER A 53 4.25 10.53 -8.01
N ILE A 54 4.61 9.78 -6.97
CA ILE A 54 5.32 10.32 -5.80
C ILE A 54 6.74 10.73 -6.13
N GLU A 55 7.50 9.90 -6.86
CA GLU A 55 8.87 10.24 -7.25
C GLU A 55 8.89 11.51 -8.12
N SER A 56 7.94 11.65 -9.04
CA SER A 56 7.79 12.85 -9.86
C SER A 56 7.51 14.08 -9.00
N SER A 57 6.54 14.01 -8.08
CA SER A 57 6.15 15.19 -7.28
C SER A 57 7.21 15.59 -6.26
N LEU A 58 7.94 14.61 -5.70
CA LEU A 58 9.06 14.88 -4.80
C LEU A 58 10.26 15.48 -5.54
N THR A 59 10.55 15.03 -6.77
CA THR A 59 11.65 15.59 -7.55
C THR A 59 11.42 17.08 -7.82
N ASP A 60 10.21 17.43 -8.26
CA ASP A 60 9.86 18.82 -8.53
C ASP A 60 9.94 19.69 -7.26
N GLU A 61 9.41 19.19 -6.14
CA GLU A 61 9.38 19.93 -4.88
C GLU A 61 10.78 20.07 -4.24
N LEU A 62 11.61 19.02 -4.27
CA LEU A 62 12.95 19.03 -3.66
C LEU A 62 13.95 19.89 -4.43
N LEU A 63 13.73 20.12 -5.73
CA LEU A 63 14.53 21.06 -6.51
C LEU A 63 14.19 22.53 -6.21
N LEU A 64 12.98 22.80 -5.73
CA LEU A 64 12.44 24.14 -5.54
C LEU A 64 12.42 24.60 -4.07
N SER A 65 12.71 23.70 -3.13
CA SER A 65 12.53 23.93 -1.71
C SER A 65 13.81 24.25 -0.94
N GLY A 66 13.71 25.17 0.02
CA GLY A 66 14.76 25.49 1.00
C GLY A 66 14.74 24.57 2.24
N ASP A 67 15.64 24.83 3.20
CA ASP A 67 15.92 23.97 4.37
C ASP A 67 14.70 23.56 5.24
N ASP A 68 13.57 24.28 5.17
CA ASP A 68 12.35 24.01 5.98
C ASP A 68 11.76 22.61 5.75
N GLN A 69 11.97 22.03 4.56
CA GLN A 69 11.40 20.72 4.21
C GLN A 69 12.18 19.52 4.78
N ARG A 70 13.34 19.75 5.42
CA ARG A 70 14.09 18.71 6.14
C ARG A 70 13.27 18.02 7.24
N ALA A 71 12.24 18.69 7.76
CA ALA A 71 11.34 18.16 8.78
C ALA A 71 10.51 16.96 8.30
N ALA A 72 10.29 16.80 6.99
CA ALA A 72 9.63 15.62 6.42
C ALA A 72 10.49 14.35 6.58
N PHE A 73 11.81 14.51 6.54
CA PHE A 73 12.79 13.44 6.62
C PHE A 73 13.21 13.16 8.06
N ASN A 74 12.22 12.74 8.87
CA ASN A 74 12.36 12.58 10.32
C ASN A 74 12.36 11.11 10.77
N LYS A 75 12.47 10.16 9.84
CA LYS A 75 12.56 8.72 10.12
C LYS A 75 13.91 8.16 9.67
N VAL A 76 14.23 6.97 10.17
CA VAL A 76 15.47 6.25 9.87
C VAL A 76 15.12 4.95 9.18
N LEU A 77 15.68 4.67 8.02
CA LEU A 77 15.61 3.38 7.35
C LEU A 77 16.95 2.67 7.52
N TYR A 78 16.99 1.61 8.33
CA TYR A 78 18.15 0.74 8.42
C TYR A 78 18.22 -0.17 7.19
N LEU A 79 19.39 -0.27 6.58
CA LEU A 79 19.61 -1.03 5.34
C LEU A 79 20.24 -2.41 5.59
N GLU A 80 20.73 -2.66 6.79
CA GLU A 80 21.41 -3.91 7.17
C GLU A 80 21.16 -4.28 8.65
N GLN A 81 21.37 -5.56 8.98
CA GLN A 81 21.37 -6.05 10.35
C GLN A 81 22.72 -5.81 11.01
N GLY A 82 22.73 -5.67 12.33
CA GLY A 82 23.95 -5.46 13.10
C GLY A 82 23.65 -4.89 14.48
N ASN A 83 24.70 -4.62 15.24
CA ASN A 83 24.59 -3.92 16.52
C ASN A 83 24.04 -2.50 16.26
N ALA A 84 23.17 -1.99 17.14
CA ALA A 84 22.40 -0.76 16.88
C ALA A 84 23.26 0.50 16.61
N LYS A 85 24.56 0.43 16.93
CA LYS A 85 25.56 1.49 16.73
C LYS A 85 26.17 1.52 15.32
N ASP A 86 26.20 0.39 14.62
CA ASP A 86 26.99 0.24 13.38
C ASP A 86 26.13 0.02 12.12
N ARG A 87 24.80 -0.09 12.27
CA ARG A 87 23.90 -0.31 11.14
C ARG A 87 23.95 0.89 10.18
N LYS A 88 24.22 0.63 8.90
CA LYS A 88 23.93 1.62 7.85
C LYS A 88 22.48 2.00 7.87
N TYR A 89 22.25 3.30 7.79
CA TYR A 89 20.93 3.88 7.77
C TYR A 89 20.82 5.02 6.78
N GLU A 90 19.60 5.32 6.41
CA GLU A 90 19.22 6.42 5.55
C GLU A 90 18.16 7.27 6.25
N ARG A 91 18.24 8.58 6.07
CA ARG A 91 17.20 9.50 6.54
C ARG A 91 16.04 9.47 5.53
N VAL A 92 14.84 9.20 6.02
CA VAL A 92 13.66 9.03 5.18
C VAL A 92 12.44 9.78 5.73
N GLY A 93 11.52 10.12 4.84
CA GLY A 93 10.16 10.51 5.17
C GLY A 93 9.20 9.33 5.10
N CYS A 94 8.04 9.47 5.72
CA CYS A 94 7.00 8.45 5.69
C CYS A 94 5.62 9.12 5.51
N PHE A 95 5.03 8.89 4.34
CA PHE A 95 3.68 9.30 4.02
C PHE A 95 2.74 8.11 4.21
N THR A 96 1.60 8.31 4.86
CA THR A 96 0.62 7.24 5.09
C THR A 96 -0.80 7.70 4.83
N SER A 97 -1.77 6.78 4.84
CA SER A 97 -3.20 7.13 4.86
C SER A 97 -3.55 8.12 5.98
N TYR A 98 -2.83 8.13 7.10
CA TYR A 98 -2.97 9.17 8.13
C TYR A 98 -2.56 10.54 7.62
N SER A 99 -1.38 10.67 6.99
CA SER A 99 -0.89 11.92 6.40
C SER A 99 -1.88 12.45 5.35
N TRP A 100 -2.38 11.55 4.49
CA TRP A 100 -3.39 11.89 3.49
C TRP A 100 -4.70 12.39 4.12
N ASN A 101 -5.18 11.73 5.18
CA ASN A 101 -6.37 12.16 5.90
C ASN A 101 -6.19 13.54 6.55
N VAL A 102 -5.05 13.80 7.18
CA VAL A 102 -4.70 15.11 7.75
C VAL A 102 -4.75 16.19 6.67
N TYR A 103 -4.19 15.92 5.49
CA TYR A 103 -4.24 16.86 4.37
C TYR A 103 -5.68 17.15 3.91
N LYS A 104 -6.50 16.11 3.65
CA LYS A 104 -7.88 16.32 3.18
C LYS A 104 -8.75 17.05 4.20
N SER A 105 -8.46 16.92 5.49
CA SER A 105 -9.23 17.59 6.55
C SER A 105 -8.78 19.02 6.83
N ASN A 106 -7.55 19.41 6.46
CA ASN A 106 -7.00 20.75 6.72
C ASN A 106 -6.12 21.24 5.55
N ALA A 107 -6.73 21.65 4.44
CA ALA A 107 -6.03 22.10 3.22
C ALA A 107 -5.37 23.50 3.31
N GLY A 108 -5.17 24.06 4.50
CA GLY A 108 -4.53 25.37 4.71
C GLY A 108 -3.03 25.37 4.36
N LYS A 109 -2.33 26.52 4.43
CA LYS A 109 -0.85 26.57 4.22
C LYS A 109 -0.13 25.78 5.32
N SER A 110 0.73 24.83 4.95
CA SER A 110 1.49 23.97 5.85
C SER A 110 2.98 24.18 5.60
N SER A 111 3.75 24.17 6.67
CA SER A 111 5.21 24.23 6.67
C SER A 111 5.81 22.89 7.13
N GLY A 112 7.13 22.75 7.02
CA GLY A 112 7.83 21.55 7.48
C GLY A 112 7.36 20.24 6.83
N SER A 113 7.16 19.19 7.63
CA SER A 113 6.81 17.85 7.12
C SER A 113 5.49 17.80 6.35
N GLN A 114 4.56 18.68 6.72
CA GLN A 114 3.22 18.73 6.14
C GLN A 114 3.21 19.35 4.72
N ALA A 115 4.26 20.09 4.34
CA ALA A 115 4.40 20.60 2.97
C ALA A 115 4.62 19.46 1.97
N ILE A 116 5.55 18.55 2.28
CA ILE A 116 5.80 17.35 1.47
C ILE A 116 4.57 16.44 1.43
N ASP A 117 3.92 16.21 2.57
CA ASP A 117 2.72 15.37 2.63
C ASP A 117 1.59 15.90 1.74
N ARG A 118 1.46 17.23 1.60
CA ARG A 118 0.49 17.84 0.67
C ARG A 118 0.83 17.55 -0.78
N VAL A 119 2.09 17.74 -1.17
CA VAL A 119 2.55 17.54 -2.55
C VAL A 119 2.26 16.10 -2.97
N ILE A 120 2.59 15.14 -2.09
CA ILE A 120 2.26 13.73 -2.28
C ILE A 120 0.74 13.53 -2.39
N ALA A 121 -0.04 14.01 -1.42
CA ALA A 121 -1.49 13.78 -1.38
C ALA A 121 -2.21 14.38 -2.59
N GLY A 122 -1.87 15.61 -2.97
CA GLY A 122 -2.43 16.30 -4.13
C GLY A 122 -2.10 15.58 -5.44
N GLN A 123 -0.86 15.14 -5.61
CA GLN A 123 -0.47 14.38 -6.80
C GLN A 123 -1.20 13.03 -6.89
N LEU A 124 -1.36 12.33 -5.76
CA LEU A 124 -2.09 11.07 -5.74
C LEU A 124 -3.59 11.26 -6.03
N ASP A 125 -4.21 12.32 -5.50
CA ASP A 125 -5.60 12.67 -5.82
C ASP A 125 -5.78 13.01 -7.32
N ALA A 126 -4.77 13.61 -7.97
CA ALA A 126 -4.79 13.87 -9.42
C ALA A 126 -4.52 12.62 -10.27
N THR A 127 -3.78 11.65 -9.72
CA THR A 127 -3.35 10.44 -10.42
C THR A 127 -4.48 9.42 -10.57
N PHE A 128 -5.30 9.25 -9.53
CA PHE A 128 -6.33 8.21 -9.49
C PHE A 128 -7.72 8.78 -9.75
N SER A 129 -8.45 8.19 -10.70
CA SER A 129 -9.84 8.55 -11.01
C SER A 129 -10.86 7.95 -10.02
N GLU A 130 -10.49 6.90 -9.29
CA GLU A 130 -11.30 6.31 -8.24
C GLU A 130 -11.33 7.22 -7.00
N SER A 131 -12.45 7.25 -6.26
CA SER A 131 -12.49 7.92 -4.97
C SER A 131 -11.82 7.08 -3.89
N TRP A 132 -10.62 7.49 -3.48
CA TRP A 132 -9.90 6.92 -2.34
C TRP A 132 -10.51 7.46 -1.05
N LYS A 133 -11.25 6.62 -0.34
CA LYS A 133 -11.91 6.97 0.92
C LYS A 133 -10.86 7.08 2.01
N THR A 134 -10.49 8.28 2.44
CA THR A 134 -9.43 8.46 3.45
C THR A 134 -9.81 7.93 4.85
N GLY A 135 -11.09 7.72 5.12
CA GLY A 135 -11.56 7.11 6.36
C GLY A 135 -11.26 7.94 7.61
N LYS A 136 -10.94 7.26 8.71
CA LYS A 136 -10.54 7.89 10.00
C LYS A 136 -9.05 8.23 10.03
N ARG A 137 -8.69 9.19 10.89
CA ARG A 137 -7.31 9.65 11.11
C ARG A 137 -6.49 8.64 11.94
N VAL A 138 -6.21 7.47 11.37
CA VAL A 138 -5.48 6.36 12.01
C VAL A 138 -4.35 5.88 11.11
N ASN A 139 -3.17 5.71 11.71
CA ASN A 139 -1.99 5.27 10.97
C ASN A 139 -2.08 3.76 10.66
N PRO A 140 -2.01 3.35 9.38
CA PRO A 140 -1.98 1.94 8.98
C PRO A 140 -0.91 1.13 9.71
N LEU A 141 0.20 1.77 10.06
CA LEU A 141 1.31 1.11 10.74
C LEU A 141 0.97 0.62 12.15
N SER A 142 -0.14 1.08 12.74
CA SER A 142 -0.66 0.53 14.00
C SER A 142 -1.44 -0.78 13.81
N TYR A 143 -1.60 -1.23 12.56
CA TYR A 143 -2.22 -2.48 12.16
C TYR A 143 -1.16 -3.46 11.66
N ASN A 144 -0.41 -3.97 12.63
CA ASN A 144 0.81 -4.74 12.47
C ASN A 144 0.82 -6.08 13.23
N THR A 145 -0.36 -6.62 13.54
CA THR A 145 -0.50 -7.91 14.23
C THR A 145 -1.66 -8.70 13.64
N ASP A 146 -1.75 -10.00 13.92
CA ASP A 146 -2.91 -10.82 13.54
C ASP A 146 -4.25 -10.20 13.95
N ALA A 147 -4.31 -9.63 15.16
CA ALA A 147 -5.51 -9.00 15.71
C ALA A 147 -5.77 -7.60 15.14
N LYS A 148 -4.74 -6.91 14.67
CA LYS A 148 -4.82 -5.63 13.97
C LYS A 148 -4.16 -5.76 12.60
N ASN A 149 -4.81 -6.45 11.67
CA ASN A 149 -4.29 -6.69 10.32
C ASN A 149 -4.84 -5.69 9.28
N CYS A 150 -4.38 -5.75 8.04
CA CYS A 150 -4.80 -4.84 6.97
C CYS A 150 -6.30 -4.90 6.68
N ALA A 151 -6.92 -6.09 6.70
CA ALA A 151 -8.37 -6.22 6.50
C ALA A 151 -9.15 -5.48 7.61
N LYS A 152 -8.68 -5.60 8.85
CA LYS A 152 -9.26 -4.89 9.98
C LYS A 152 -9.03 -3.38 9.89
N TYR A 153 -7.90 -2.93 9.35
CA TYR A 153 -7.64 -1.51 9.11
C TYR A 153 -8.75 -0.88 8.24
N LEU A 154 -9.09 -1.51 7.11
CA LEU A 154 -10.16 -1.03 6.23
C LEU A 154 -11.51 -0.93 6.96
N LYS A 155 -11.85 -1.98 7.71
CA LYS A 155 -13.13 -2.07 8.44
C LYS A 155 -13.24 -1.05 9.58
N ASP A 156 -12.24 -0.97 10.44
CA ASP A 156 -12.28 -0.10 11.63
C ASP A 156 -12.27 1.39 11.26
N ASN A 157 -11.64 1.72 10.13
CA ASN A 157 -11.39 3.10 9.70
C ASN A 157 -12.30 3.57 8.56
N ASP A 158 -13.26 2.73 8.12
CA ASP A 158 -14.19 3.05 7.04
C ASP A 158 -13.49 3.56 5.76
N THR A 159 -12.49 2.80 5.32
CA THR A 159 -11.67 3.10 4.14
C THR A 159 -11.60 1.91 3.20
N ASN A 160 -11.36 2.17 1.91
CA ASN A 160 -11.17 1.14 0.87
C ASN A 160 -9.70 0.83 0.58
N PHE A 161 -8.75 1.54 1.20
CA PHE A 161 -7.33 1.30 1.00
C PHE A 161 -6.52 1.58 2.28
N GLY A 162 -5.31 1.03 2.34
CA GLY A 162 -4.29 1.50 3.26
C GLY A 162 -2.98 1.71 2.52
N LEU A 163 -2.31 2.83 2.80
CA LEU A 163 -1.09 3.24 2.12
C LEU A 163 -0.02 3.60 3.13
N VAL A 164 1.18 3.08 2.90
CA VAL A 164 2.43 3.50 3.53
C VAL A 164 3.44 3.72 2.42
N VAL A 165 4.12 4.86 2.42
CA VAL A 165 5.19 5.18 1.47
C VAL A 165 6.37 5.72 2.25
N VAL A 166 7.54 5.14 2.03
CA VAL A 166 8.81 5.61 2.58
C VAL A 166 9.66 6.09 1.42
N TYR A 167 10.18 7.31 1.55
CA TYR A 167 10.96 7.99 0.52
C TYR A 167 12.17 8.66 1.16
N ASN A 168 13.28 8.77 0.43
CA ASN A 168 14.50 9.38 0.95
C ASN A 168 14.60 10.87 0.63
N THR A 169 15.69 11.49 1.08
CA THR A 169 15.97 12.93 0.90
C THR A 169 16.20 13.34 -0.56
N THR A 170 16.37 12.38 -1.48
CA THR A 170 16.51 12.66 -2.92
C THR A 170 15.20 12.48 -3.68
N GLY A 171 14.11 12.15 -2.99
CA GLY A 171 12.80 11.89 -3.60
C GLY A 171 12.62 10.47 -4.13
N GLU A 172 13.60 9.57 -3.95
CA GLU A 172 13.48 8.17 -4.34
C GLU A 172 12.55 7.43 -3.37
N VAL A 173 11.59 6.68 -3.91
CA VAL A 173 10.73 5.84 -3.10
C VAL A 173 11.47 4.55 -2.75
N ARG A 174 11.67 4.33 -1.44
CA ARG A 174 12.38 3.18 -0.89
C ARG A 174 11.43 2.01 -0.58
N MET A 175 10.19 2.32 -0.21
CA MET A 175 9.19 1.31 0.09
C MET A 175 7.76 1.83 -0.14
N ILE A 176 6.86 0.96 -0.60
CA ILE A 176 5.41 1.19 -0.57
C ILE A 176 4.73 -0.03 0.04
N GLN A 177 3.73 0.16 0.89
CA GLN A 177 2.72 -0.85 1.19
C GLN A 177 1.35 -0.32 0.77
N LEU A 178 0.76 -0.96 -0.24
CA LEU A 178 -0.61 -0.70 -0.68
C LEU A 178 -1.47 -1.91 -0.32
N TYR A 179 -2.47 -1.72 0.53
CA TYR A 179 -3.50 -2.71 0.76
C TYR A 179 -4.82 -2.27 0.14
N ARG A 180 -5.35 -3.04 -0.81
CA ARG A 180 -6.68 -2.84 -1.38
C ARG A 180 -7.24 -4.16 -1.91
N ALA A 181 -8.57 -4.29 -1.93
CA ALA A 181 -9.26 -5.48 -2.44
C ALA A 181 -8.75 -6.83 -1.87
N ASN A 182 -8.35 -6.83 -0.58
CA ASN A 182 -7.73 -7.96 0.11
C ASN A 182 -6.38 -8.44 -0.48
N ILE A 183 -5.63 -7.50 -1.04
CA ILE A 183 -4.30 -7.72 -1.61
C ILE A 183 -3.37 -6.69 -0.99
N LEU A 184 -2.34 -7.15 -0.29
CA LEU A 184 -1.22 -6.31 0.15
C LEU A 184 -0.11 -6.39 -0.89
N VAL A 185 0.26 -5.27 -1.49
CA VAL A 185 1.44 -5.16 -2.35
C VAL A 185 2.49 -4.37 -1.59
N THR A 186 3.67 -4.98 -1.42
CA THR A 186 4.85 -4.32 -0.85
C THR A 186 5.87 -4.10 -1.95
N TYR A 187 6.19 -2.85 -2.26
CA TYR A 187 7.33 -2.49 -3.10
C TYR A 187 8.56 -2.23 -2.23
N ILE A 188 9.72 -2.77 -2.60
CA ILE A 188 11.00 -2.53 -1.93
C ILE A 188 12.20 -2.93 -2.82
N ASN A 189 13.23 -2.05 -2.88
CA ASN A 189 14.40 -2.12 -3.78
C ASN A 189 14.12 -2.75 -5.15
N GLY A 190 13.12 -2.25 -5.88
CA GLY A 190 12.81 -2.70 -7.24
C GLY A 190 11.88 -3.91 -7.33
N GLU A 191 11.56 -4.58 -6.23
CA GLU A 191 10.67 -5.75 -6.22
C GLU A 191 9.27 -5.41 -5.72
N TYR A 192 8.28 -6.14 -6.25
CA TYR A 192 6.88 -6.07 -5.84
C TYR A 192 6.47 -7.42 -5.27
N ILE A 193 6.26 -7.45 -3.95
CA ILE A 193 5.87 -8.67 -3.24
C ILE A 193 4.38 -8.60 -2.95
N VAL A 194 3.65 -9.63 -3.36
CA VAL A 194 2.19 -9.70 -3.22
C VAL A 194 1.84 -10.66 -2.09
N ASN A 195 1.08 -10.19 -1.13
CA ASN A 195 0.53 -11.00 -0.05
C ASN A 195 -1.02 -11.02 -0.14
N LEU A 196 -1.55 -12.24 -0.20
CA LEU A 196 -2.99 -12.54 -0.30
C LEU A 196 -3.54 -13.18 0.98
N ASP A 197 -2.73 -13.24 2.04
CA ASP A 197 -3.13 -13.78 3.32
C ASP A 197 -4.17 -12.87 3.99
N LYS A 198 -5.10 -13.48 4.71
CA LYS A 198 -6.11 -12.73 5.48
C LYS A 198 -5.50 -12.05 6.71
N LYS A 199 -4.36 -12.56 7.17
CA LYS A 199 -3.61 -12.03 8.31
C LYS A 199 -2.57 -10.97 7.92
N ALA A 200 -2.42 -10.70 6.62
CA ALA A 200 -1.53 -9.68 6.11
C ALA A 200 -1.69 -8.38 6.89
N HIS A 201 -0.59 -7.89 7.44
CA HIS A 201 -0.54 -6.68 8.26
C HIS A 201 0.53 -5.71 7.74
N PHE A 202 0.36 -4.43 8.06
CA PHE A 202 1.34 -3.40 7.74
C PHE A 202 2.56 -3.53 8.66
N ILE A 203 3.66 -2.89 8.28
CA ILE A 203 4.85 -2.81 9.12
C ILE A 203 4.53 -1.99 10.38
N GLY A 204 5.00 -2.43 11.55
CA GLY A 204 4.49 -2.01 12.86
C GLY A 204 5.16 -0.87 13.59
N THR A 205 4.45 -0.15 14.47
CA THR A 205 4.89 1.13 15.10
C THR A 205 5.94 1.10 16.23
N GLY A 206 6.22 -0.04 16.87
CA GLY A 206 7.21 -0.13 17.96
C GLY A 206 8.55 -0.61 17.44
N THR A 207 9.68 0.06 17.74
CA THR A 207 11.06 -0.24 17.21
C THR A 207 11.02 -1.10 15.93
N TRP A 208 10.41 -0.53 14.90
CA TRP A 208 9.62 -1.20 13.87
C TRP A 208 10.28 -2.45 13.31
N ASP A 209 9.51 -3.52 13.21
CA ASP A 209 9.95 -4.81 12.69
C ASP A 209 10.44 -4.75 11.23
N LYS A 210 11.04 -5.85 10.79
CA LYS A 210 11.54 -6.05 9.41
C LYS A 210 10.45 -5.68 8.39
N ILE A 211 10.84 -5.00 7.31
CA ILE A 211 9.93 -4.41 6.31
C ILE A 211 9.19 -5.46 5.42
N TYR A 212 9.12 -6.72 5.84
CA TYR A 212 9.03 -7.83 4.92
C TYR A 212 7.90 -8.81 5.20
N THR A 213 6.75 -8.42 4.67
CA THR A 213 5.70 -9.31 4.15
C THR A 213 5.16 -10.37 5.10
N ASP A 214 4.37 -9.93 6.09
CA ASP A 214 3.76 -10.79 7.12
C ASP A 214 4.77 -11.46 8.05
N SER A 215 4.46 -11.50 9.35
CA SER A 215 5.27 -12.16 10.39
C SER A 215 5.57 -13.64 10.13
N ASP A 216 4.88 -14.27 9.17
CA ASP A 216 4.91 -15.71 8.94
C ASP A 216 5.41 -16.11 7.53
N LYS A 217 5.74 -15.15 6.65
CA LYS A 217 6.28 -15.43 5.30
C LYS A 217 7.50 -14.56 5.00
N GLN A 218 8.67 -15.19 4.90
CA GLN A 218 9.90 -14.45 4.62
C GLN A 218 9.87 -13.82 3.21
N SER A 219 10.24 -12.54 3.12
CA SER A 219 10.72 -11.95 1.86
C SER A 219 12.00 -12.64 1.39
N PRO A 220 12.43 -12.41 0.14
CA PRO A 220 13.77 -12.82 -0.30
C PRO A 220 14.86 -12.38 0.70
N GLU A 221 15.89 -13.20 0.87
CA GLU A 221 16.92 -13.03 1.93
C GLU A 221 17.61 -11.66 1.91
N LYS A 222 17.85 -11.12 0.71
CA LYS A 222 18.46 -9.79 0.51
C LYS A 222 17.70 -8.63 1.15
N PHE A 223 16.43 -8.86 1.47
CA PHE A 223 15.55 -7.87 2.02
C PHE A 223 15.47 -7.96 3.54
N TYR A 224 15.52 -9.16 4.11
CA TYR A 224 15.30 -9.48 5.53
C TYR A 224 15.93 -8.54 6.57
N ASN A 225 16.96 -7.80 6.19
CA ASN A 225 17.73 -6.90 7.03
C ASN A 225 17.28 -5.44 7.06
N ILE A 226 16.34 -5.01 6.20
CA ILE A 226 15.87 -3.60 6.18
C ILE A 226 14.74 -3.38 7.18
N ASN A 227 14.80 -2.24 7.87
CA ASN A 227 13.95 -1.94 9.02
C ASN A 227 13.69 -0.43 9.10
N LEU A 228 12.44 -0.03 9.36
CA LEU A 228 12.07 1.37 9.57
C LEU A 228 12.19 1.70 11.07
N SER A 229 12.71 2.85 11.47
CA SER A 229 12.82 3.22 12.89
C SER A 229 11.99 4.43 13.23
N ASN A 230 11.47 4.48 14.47
CA ASN A 230 10.80 5.68 14.99
C ASN A 230 11.81 6.71 15.47
N LYS A 231 13.10 6.39 15.42
CA LYS A 231 14.17 7.34 15.71
C LYS A 231 13.99 8.55 14.82
N GLN A 232 14.16 9.71 15.43
CA GLN A 232 14.02 10.99 14.77
C GLN A 232 15.38 11.64 14.64
N PHE A 233 15.49 12.52 13.66
CA PHE A 233 16.62 13.42 13.61
C PHE A 233 16.24 14.74 14.24
N GLY A 234 17.08 15.22 15.15
CA GLY A 234 16.96 16.55 15.72
C GLY A 234 17.29 17.63 14.69
N ASN A 235 17.00 18.89 15.06
CA ASN A 235 17.35 20.07 14.28
C ASN A 235 18.87 20.23 14.12
N ASP A 236 19.65 19.62 15.02
CA ASP A 236 21.11 19.52 14.95
C ASP A 236 21.62 18.48 13.94
N GLY A 237 20.70 17.79 13.25
CA GLY A 237 21.01 16.76 12.27
C GLY A 237 21.36 15.40 12.89
N LYS A 238 21.43 15.28 14.22
CA LYS A 238 21.81 14.04 14.91
C LYS A 238 20.59 13.14 15.11
N MET A 239 20.84 11.83 15.04
CA MET A 239 19.83 10.80 15.30
C MET A 239 19.61 10.63 16.81
N GLY A 240 18.37 10.80 17.27
CA GLY A 240 17.95 10.61 18.65
C GLY A 240 16.78 9.63 18.79
N GLY A 241 16.60 9.08 19.99
CA GLY A 241 15.37 8.40 20.39
C GLY A 241 14.34 9.40 20.91
N TRP A 242 13.07 9.01 20.98
CA TRP A 242 12.13 9.73 21.84
C TRP A 242 12.67 9.65 23.28
N TYR A 243 12.82 10.79 23.95
CA TYR A 243 12.77 10.81 25.42
C TYR A 243 11.31 10.61 25.85
#